data_AF-A0A914PHP1-F1
#
_entry.id   AF-A0A914PHP1-F1
#
_cell.length_a   1.000
_cell.length_b   1.000
_cell.length_c   1.000
_cell.angle_alpha   90.00
_cell.angle_beta   90.00
_cell.angle_gamma   90.00
#
_symmetry.space_group_name_H-M   'P 1'
#
loop_
_entity.id
_entity.type
_entity.pdbx_description
1 polymer ?
#
loop_
_entity_poly.entity_id
_entity_poly.type
_entity_poly.pdbx_seq_one_letter_code
_entity_poly.pdbx_strand_id
1 'polypeptide(L)'
;MFLIYCKTCVDLKIEEPEICNELMKAFGSEIYFALKGTPLLPLDICEAWIVSGCGYPDSILNKPWPLTIPGNKPPVKPWPIPAPGKPTMRVLHLTDIHVDRKYSVGSEANCAHGAIETYNFCCRAQNSSSSTPIKMPAGKYGTPARCDIPFIMFEETMKWISTHEPNIDYIIVTGDFESHDIWANQQDTTRVNLINITDTIYQYFPNIPVFQTTGNHEGVPMDAFAPHTIAEYDTRGPQWLYKIFNQTWTKWLPASASETIMYRGSYSFRPFSGLKFISLNTIYCSHWNFYSYMTVADSDMTLDWLTKELYDSEQKGEKVHIISHIPSGSSYCIKAFSDNYYQLVNRFENTIAAQFFGHTHVDEFYVSFMKKL
;
A
#
# COMPACT_ATOMS: atom_id res chain seq x y z
N MET A 1 -11.15 5.82 -28.36
CA MET A 1 -11.40 5.75 -26.92
C MET A 1 -10.42 6.63 -26.14
N PHE A 2 -9.10 6.44 -26.28
CA PHE A 2 -8.05 7.28 -25.70
C PHE A 2 -8.26 8.81 -25.89
N LEU A 3 -8.49 9.25 -27.13
CA LEU A 3 -8.72 10.68 -27.44
C LEU A 3 -10.01 11.25 -26.83
N ILE A 4 -11.02 10.40 -26.58
CA ILE A 4 -12.30 10.83 -26.02
C ILE A 4 -12.13 11.07 -24.52
N TYR A 5 -11.47 10.16 -23.79
CA TYR A 5 -11.25 10.33 -22.35
C TYR A 5 -10.30 11.47 -22.01
N CYS A 6 -9.19 11.62 -22.76
CA CYS A 6 -8.29 12.76 -22.58
C CYS A 6 -9.03 14.08 -22.84
N LYS A 7 -9.83 14.14 -23.92
CA LYS A 7 -10.68 15.30 -24.21
C LYS A 7 -11.70 15.56 -23.09
N THR A 8 -12.36 14.54 -22.57
CA THR A 8 -13.30 14.68 -21.45
C THR A 8 -12.61 15.21 -20.18
N CYS A 9 -11.42 14.71 -19.84
CA CYS A 9 -10.64 15.19 -18.71
C CYS A 9 -10.34 16.70 -18.82
N VAL A 10 -9.95 17.15 -20.02
CA VAL A 10 -9.70 18.57 -20.31
C VAL A 10 -10.98 19.40 -20.34
N ASP A 11 -12.01 18.95 -21.04
CA ASP A 11 -13.29 19.65 -21.23
C ASP A 11 -14.03 19.83 -19.89
N LEU A 12 -13.97 18.81 -19.02
CA LEU A 12 -14.54 18.85 -17.67
C LEU A 12 -13.65 19.54 -16.63
N LYS A 13 -12.43 19.94 -17.02
CA LYS A 13 -11.44 20.55 -16.12
C LYS A 13 -11.17 19.67 -14.91
N ILE A 14 -10.88 18.38 -15.15
CA ILE A 14 -10.45 17.47 -14.08
C ILE A 14 -9.00 17.74 -13.73
N GLU A 15 -8.12 17.82 -14.75
CA GLU A 15 -6.70 18.11 -14.60
C GLU A 15 -6.17 19.05 -15.70
N GLU A 16 -4.91 19.46 -15.55
CA GLU A 16 -4.18 20.13 -16.63
C GLU A 16 -4.07 19.22 -17.88
N PRO A 17 -4.12 19.77 -19.10
CA PRO A 17 -4.10 18.97 -20.33
C PRO A 17 -2.93 18.00 -20.44
N GLU A 18 -1.74 18.41 -20.03
CA GLU A 18 -0.55 17.57 -20.00
C GLU A 18 -0.74 16.39 -19.03
N ILE A 19 -1.24 16.64 -17.81
CA ILE A 19 -1.49 15.61 -16.80
C ILE A 19 -2.59 14.65 -17.27
N CYS A 20 -3.71 15.16 -17.81
CA CYS A 20 -4.76 14.34 -18.41
C CYS A 20 -4.19 13.37 -19.46
N ASN A 21 -3.29 13.86 -20.32
CA ASN A 21 -2.67 13.04 -21.34
C ASN A 21 -1.74 11.97 -20.76
N GLU A 22 -0.90 12.31 -19.79
CA GLU A 22 0.00 11.35 -19.16
C GLU A 22 -0.75 10.32 -18.30
N LEU A 23 -1.78 10.71 -17.56
CA LEU A 23 -2.68 9.78 -16.86
C LEU A 23 -3.32 8.78 -17.82
N MET A 24 -3.81 9.24 -18.98
CA MET A 24 -4.38 8.35 -19.97
C MET A 24 -3.36 7.39 -20.58
N LYS A 25 -2.09 7.80 -20.73
CA LYS A 25 -1.02 6.90 -21.17
C LYS A 25 -0.68 5.86 -20.11
N ALA A 26 -0.63 6.27 -18.85
CA ALA A 26 -0.27 5.40 -17.73
C ALA A 26 -1.38 4.38 -17.40
N PHE A 27 -2.63 4.84 -17.29
CA PHE A 27 -3.75 4.03 -16.79
C PHE A 27 -4.70 3.54 -17.88
N GLY A 28 -4.72 4.16 -19.06
CA GLY A 28 -5.75 3.92 -20.07
C GLY A 28 -5.82 2.48 -20.58
N SER A 29 -4.66 1.80 -20.71
CA SER A 29 -4.61 0.37 -21.07
C SER A 29 -5.20 -0.51 -19.98
N GLU A 30 -4.87 -0.23 -18.72
CA GLU A 30 -5.30 -1.03 -17.56
C GLU A 30 -6.81 -0.91 -17.34
N ILE A 31 -7.32 0.32 -17.34
CA ILE A 31 -8.74 0.60 -17.19
C ILE A 31 -9.53 -0.03 -18.34
N TYR A 32 -9.09 0.14 -19.59
CA TYR A 32 -9.77 -0.47 -20.73
C TYR A 32 -9.81 -2.00 -20.64
N PHE A 33 -8.69 -2.62 -20.26
CA PHE A 33 -8.61 -4.06 -20.09
C PHE A 33 -9.56 -4.55 -18.98
N ALA A 34 -9.54 -3.90 -17.82
CA ALA A 34 -10.42 -4.23 -16.69
C ALA A 34 -11.90 -4.06 -17.05
N LEU A 35 -12.29 -2.95 -17.68
CA LEU A 35 -13.66 -2.69 -18.12
C LEU A 35 -14.16 -3.67 -19.18
N LYS A 36 -13.27 -4.16 -20.05
CA LYS A 36 -13.66 -5.15 -21.06
C LYS A 36 -13.87 -6.54 -20.45
N GLY A 37 -13.11 -6.86 -19.40
CA GLY A 37 -13.17 -8.18 -18.75
C GLY A 37 -14.07 -8.25 -17.53
N THR A 38 -14.59 -7.12 -17.04
CA THR A 38 -15.42 -7.11 -15.83
C THR A 38 -16.82 -7.66 -16.10
N PRO A 39 -17.35 -8.54 -15.22
CA PRO A 39 -18.75 -8.98 -15.28
C PRO A 39 -19.70 -7.96 -14.64
N LEU A 40 -19.19 -6.84 -14.12
CA LEU A 40 -19.97 -5.86 -13.36
C LEU A 40 -20.92 -5.06 -14.26
N LEU A 41 -22.06 -4.68 -13.68
CA LEU A 41 -23.02 -3.82 -14.38
C LEU A 41 -22.53 -2.36 -14.37
N PRO A 42 -23.01 -1.50 -15.29
CA PRO A 42 -22.60 -0.09 -15.33
C PRO A 42 -22.79 0.67 -14.00
N LEU A 43 -23.80 0.33 -13.21
CA LEU A 43 -24.02 0.95 -11.90
C LEU A 43 -23.06 0.43 -10.82
N ASP A 44 -22.59 -0.81 -10.91
CA ASP A 44 -21.53 -1.30 -10.03
C ASP A 44 -20.20 -0.57 -10.30
N ILE A 45 -19.90 -0.33 -11.59
CA ILE A 45 -18.74 0.46 -12.01
C ILE A 45 -18.88 1.92 -11.55
N CYS A 46 -20.09 2.47 -11.63
CA CYS A 46 -20.37 3.82 -11.15
C CYS A 46 -20.08 3.96 -9.64
N GLU A 47 -20.57 3.01 -8.82
CA GLU A 47 -20.33 3.01 -7.37
C GLU A 47 -18.84 2.88 -7.06
N ALA A 48 -18.16 2.01 -7.79
CA ALA A 48 -16.77 1.72 -7.56
C ALA A 48 -15.86 2.90 -7.90
N TRP A 49 -16.08 3.57 -9.04
CA TRP A 49 -15.08 4.47 -9.65
C TRP A 49 -15.56 5.89 -9.93
N ILE A 50 -16.85 6.21 -9.79
CA ILE A 50 -17.41 7.51 -10.21
C ILE A 50 -18.05 8.26 -9.03
N VAL A 51 -19.11 7.73 -8.43
CA VAL A 51 -19.87 8.42 -7.37
C VAL A 51 -20.36 7.39 -6.36
N SER A 52 -20.09 7.59 -5.07
CA SER A 52 -20.68 6.75 -4.03
C SER A 52 -22.20 6.96 -3.95
N GLY A 53 -22.95 5.87 -3.85
CA GLY A 53 -24.41 5.86 -3.80
C GLY A 53 -25.13 5.72 -5.14
N CYS A 54 -24.43 5.53 -6.27
CA CYS A 54 -25.06 5.22 -7.56
C CYS A 54 -25.18 3.71 -7.85
N GLY A 55 -24.63 2.87 -7.00
CA GLY A 55 -24.63 1.41 -7.12
C GLY A 55 -25.87 0.72 -6.56
N TYR A 56 -25.89 -0.60 -6.76
CA TYR A 56 -26.88 -1.45 -6.13
C TYR A 56 -26.44 -1.85 -4.72
N PRO A 57 -27.35 -1.82 -3.71
CA PRO A 57 -27.07 -2.36 -2.39
C PRO A 57 -26.58 -3.83 -2.44
N ASP A 58 -27.09 -4.59 -3.41
CA ASP A 58 -26.81 -6.00 -3.64
C ASP A 58 -25.60 -6.30 -4.54
N SER A 59 -24.77 -5.30 -4.84
CA SER A 59 -23.58 -5.45 -5.67
C SER A 59 -22.68 -6.59 -5.20
N ILE A 60 -22.11 -7.33 -6.14
CA ILE A 60 -21.13 -8.39 -5.85
C ILE A 60 -19.88 -7.84 -5.13
N LEU A 61 -19.55 -6.56 -5.31
CA LEU A 61 -18.46 -5.87 -4.61
C LEU A 61 -18.68 -5.75 -3.10
N ASN A 62 -19.94 -5.83 -2.66
CA ASN A 62 -20.35 -5.72 -1.27
C ASN A 62 -20.51 -7.08 -0.56
N LYS A 63 -20.36 -8.18 -1.30
CA LYS A 63 -20.60 -9.55 -0.84
C LYS A 63 -19.26 -10.28 -0.70
N PRO A 64 -18.89 -10.74 0.51
CA PRO A 64 -17.67 -11.53 0.68
C PRO A 64 -17.77 -12.82 -0.14
N TRP A 65 -16.66 -13.22 -0.76
CA TRP A 65 -16.56 -14.52 -1.41
C TRP A 65 -16.43 -15.64 -0.37
N PRO A 66 -16.77 -16.91 -0.73
CA PRO A 66 -16.58 -18.04 0.16
C PRO A 66 -15.10 -18.20 0.58
N LEU A 67 -14.84 -18.19 1.89
CA LEU A 67 -13.53 -18.43 2.48
C LEU A 67 -13.65 -19.54 3.53
N THR A 68 -12.89 -20.62 3.36
CA THR A 68 -12.90 -21.74 4.30
C THR A 68 -11.99 -21.43 5.49
N ILE A 69 -12.59 -21.18 6.65
CA ILE A 69 -11.86 -20.88 7.88
C ILE A 69 -11.80 -22.13 8.76
N PRO A 70 -10.62 -22.74 8.97
CA PRO A 70 -10.50 -24.01 9.68
C PRO A 70 -10.62 -23.87 11.20
N GLY A 71 -11.08 -24.96 11.82
CA GLY A 71 -11.19 -25.10 13.27
C GLY A 71 -12.29 -24.22 13.90
N ASN A 72 -12.72 -24.62 15.08
CA ASN A 72 -13.66 -23.82 15.86
C ASN A 72 -12.93 -22.66 16.55
N LYS A 73 -13.59 -21.51 16.67
CA LYS A 73 -13.07 -20.37 17.43
C LYS A 73 -12.91 -20.77 18.91
N PRO A 74 -11.69 -20.78 19.46
CA PRO A 74 -11.50 -21.05 20.88
C PRO A 74 -12.13 -19.94 21.75
N PRO A 75 -12.44 -20.22 23.03
CA PRO A 75 -12.90 -19.18 23.94
C PRO A 75 -11.91 -18.01 23.99
N VAL A 76 -12.42 -16.78 23.98
CA VAL A 76 -11.59 -15.57 24.02
C VAL A 76 -10.77 -15.57 25.32
N LYS A 77 -9.46 -15.32 25.18
CA LYS A 77 -8.50 -15.25 26.29
C LYS A 77 -8.06 -13.81 26.48
N PRO A 78 -8.16 -13.24 27.68
CA PRO A 78 -7.62 -11.91 27.94
C PRO A 78 -6.10 -11.92 27.73
N TRP A 79 -5.57 -10.82 27.18
CA TRP A 79 -4.12 -10.65 27.05
C TRP A 79 -3.48 -10.57 28.44
N PRO A 80 -2.38 -11.32 28.69
CA PRO A 80 -1.72 -11.29 29.97
C PRO A 80 -1.09 -9.92 30.20
N ILE A 81 -1.22 -9.39 31.42
CA ILE A 81 -0.49 -8.20 31.84
C ILE A 81 0.98 -8.59 32.04
N PRO A 82 1.94 -7.95 31.33
CA PRO A 82 3.35 -8.24 31.53
C PRO A 82 3.76 -7.98 32.98
N ALA A 83 4.45 -8.94 33.61
CA ALA A 83 5.00 -8.76 34.95
C ALA A 83 6.04 -7.62 34.94
N PRO A 84 6.22 -6.89 36.06
CA PRO A 84 7.25 -5.85 36.16
C PRO A 84 8.65 -6.39 35.81
N GLY A 85 9.45 -5.59 35.09
CA GLY A 85 10.82 -5.94 34.72
C GLY A 85 10.96 -6.95 33.57
N LYS A 86 9.89 -7.28 32.86
CA LYS A 86 10.00 -8.08 31.62
C LYS A 86 10.67 -7.26 30.50
N PRO A 87 11.50 -7.90 29.65
CA PRO A 87 12.07 -7.24 28.49
C PRO A 87 10.99 -6.62 27.60
N THR A 88 11.27 -5.45 27.04
CA THR A 88 10.40 -4.75 26.09
C THR A 88 11.15 -4.60 24.78
N MET A 89 10.50 -4.90 23.66
CA MET A 89 11.03 -4.61 22.34
C MET A 89 10.60 -3.20 21.91
N ARG A 90 11.53 -2.41 21.38
CA ARG A 90 11.27 -1.11 20.75
C ARG A 90 11.28 -1.29 19.24
N VAL A 91 10.20 -0.86 18.61
CA VAL A 91 9.94 -1.08 17.19
C VAL A 91 9.85 0.27 16.51
N LEU A 92 10.68 0.50 15.50
CA LEU A 92 10.51 1.65 14.63
C LEU A 92 9.52 1.28 13.54
N HIS A 93 8.48 2.08 13.35
CA HIS A 93 7.52 1.92 12.26
C HIS A 93 7.66 3.11 11.31
N LEU A 94 8.10 2.82 10.07
CA LEU A 94 8.18 3.77 8.97
C LEU A 94 7.06 3.46 7.97
N THR A 95 6.42 4.48 7.42
CA THR A 95 5.33 4.33 6.46
C THR A 95 5.24 5.57 5.60
N ASP A 96 4.68 5.44 4.39
CA ASP A 96 4.27 6.57 3.54
C ASP A 96 5.43 7.56 3.33
N ILE A 97 6.60 7.00 2.97
CA ILE A 97 7.86 7.75 2.89
C ILE A 97 7.80 8.78 1.76
N HIS A 98 7.16 8.44 0.64
CA HIS A 98 6.91 9.30 -0.53
C HIS A 98 8.06 10.26 -0.84
N VAL A 99 9.17 9.74 -1.38
CA VAL A 99 10.27 10.59 -1.83
C VAL A 99 9.98 11.14 -3.21
N ASP A 100 9.90 12.46 -3.31
CA ASP A 100 9.91 13.15 -4.58
C ASP A 100 11.34 13.44 -5.06
N ARG A 101 11.78 12.71 -6.08
CA ARG A 101 13.09 12.90 -6.73
C ARG A 101 13.20 14.18 -7.55
N LYS A 102 12.07 14.82 -7.87
CA LYS A 102 11.99 16.09 -8.61
C LYS A 102 11.70 17.28 -7.69
N TYR A 103 11.62 17.06 -6.37
CA TYR A 103 11.44 18.13 -5.41
C TYR A 103 12.53 19.20 -5.60
N SER A 104 12.11 20.46 -5.72
CA SER A 104 12.98 21.58 -6.03
C SER A 104 12.81 22.68 -4.98
N VAL A 105 13.85 22.89 -4.18
CA VAL A 105 13.88 23.94 -3.15
C VAL A 105 13.66 25.31 -3.80
N GLY A 106 12.76 26.11 -3.23
CA GLY A 106 12.39 27.44 -3.73
C GLY A 106 11.34 27.45 -4.82
N SER A 107 10.92 26.30 -5.37
CA SER A 107 9.80 26.22 -6.31
C SER A 107 8.45 26.55 -5.64
N GLU A 108 7.40 26.73 -6.44
CA GLU A 108 6.06 27.01 -5.90
C GLU A 108 5.49 25.77 -5.20
N ALA A 109 5.17 25.92 -3.91
CA ALA A 109 4.53 24.89 -3.11
C ALA A 109 2.99 24.97 -3.10
N ASN A 110 2.43 26.12 -3.45
CA ASN A 110 0.98 26.32 -3.62
C ASN A 110 0.65 26.58 -5.09
N CYS A 111 0.88 25.55 -5.91
CA CYS A 111 0.70 25.58 -7.35
C CYS A 111 -0.76 25.48 -7.82
N ALA A 112 -1.73 25.68 -6.92
CA ALA A 112 -3.15 25.63 -7.28
C ALA A 112 -3.49 26.67 -8.37
N HIS A 113 -3.86 26.18 -9.54
CA HIS A 113 -4.19 27.00 -10.71
C HIS A 113 -5.70 27.33 -10.75
N GLY A 114 -6.11 28.36 -10.00
CA GLY A 114 -7.42 29.01 -10.18
C GLY A 114 -8.65 28.16 -9.78
N ALA A 115 -9.72 28.24 -10.58
CA ALA A 115 -11.03 27.63 -10.30
C ALA A 115 -11.14 26.13 -10.63
N ILE A 116 -10.01 25.48 -10.92
CA ILE A 116 -9.94 24.04 -11.19
C ILE A 116 -9.26 23.41 -9.98
N GLU A 117 -10.01 22.59 -9.23
CA GLU A 117 -9.46 21.77 -8.14
C GLU A 117 -8.71 20.57 -8.73
N THR A 118 -7.59 20.82 -9.38
CA THR A 118 -6.68 19.78 -9.89
C THR A 118 -5.98 19.04 -8.75
N TYR A 119 -5.43 17.87 -9.06
CA TYR A 119 -4.42 17.13 -8.32
C TYR A 119 -3.13 17.96 -8.33
N ASN A 120 -3.13 19.03 -7.55
CA ASN A 120 -2.04 19.96 -7.41
C ASN A 120 -0.88 19.27 -6.69
N PHE A 121 0.03 18.66 -7.43
CA PHE A 121 1.29 18.15 -6.89
C PHE A 121 2.42 19.15 -7.18
N CYS A 122 2.87 19.82 -6.12
CA CYS A 122 3.69 21.02 -6.21
C CYS A 122 5.14 20.77 -5.78
N CYS A 123 5.87 21.83 -5.43
CA CYS A 123 7.27 21.80 -4.97
C CYS A 123 8.26 21.22 -5.98
N ARG A 124 7.95 21.31 -7.27
CA ARG A 124 8.82 20.91 -8.38
C ARG A 124 9.13 22.10 -9.26
N ALA A 125 10.26 22.06 -9.96
CA ALA A 125 10.59 23.08 -10.95
C ALA A 125 9.54 23.07 -12.07
N GLN A 126 8.91 24.23 -12.33
CA GLN A 126 8.02 24.37 -13.49
C GLN A 126 8.84 24.41 -14.79
N ASN A 127 8.28 23.87 -15.86
CA ASN A 127 8.86 24.05 -17.20
C ASN A 127 8.87 25.54 -17.53
N SER A 128 9.97 26.01 -18.15
CA SER A 128 10.37 27.41 -18.34
C SER A 128 9.42 28.30 -19.17
N SER A 129 8.21 27.82 -19.49
CA SER A 129 7.18 28.53 -20.24
C SER A 129 6.14 29.25 -19.37
N SER A 130 6.02 28.91 -18.08
CA SER A 130 5.11 29.58 -17.14
C SER A 130 5.90 30.47 -16.17
N SER A 131 5.73 31.78 -16.29
CA SER A 131 6.22 32.77 -15.32
C SER A 131 5.32 32.84 -14.08
N THR A 132 4.94 31.68 -13.53
CA THR A 132 4.07 31.63 -12.35
C THR A 132 4.83 32.24 -11.17
N PRO A 133 4.31 33.32 -10.56
CA PRO A 133 4.98 33.94 -9.43
C PRO A 133 5.08 32.96 -8.27
N ILE A 134 6.28 32.83 -7.69
CA ILE A 134 6.49 32.04 -6.47
C ILE A 134 5.90 32.83 -5.28
N LYS A 135 4.76 32.37 -4.77
CA LYS A 135 4.04 32.86 -3.59
C LYS A 135 4.47 32.12 -2.33
N MET A 136 4.63 30.80 -2.42
CA MET A 136 5.08 29.96 -1.31
C MET A 136 6.30 29.14 -1.77
N PRO A 137 7.54 29.61 -1.48
CA PRO A 137 8.74 28.88 -1.87
C PRO A 137 8.88 27.57 -1.09
N ALA A 138 9.18 26.49 -1.80
CA ALA A 138 9.38 25.17 -1.22
C ALA A 138 10.61 25.11 -0.31
N GLY A 139 10.46 24.55 0.89
CA GLY A 139 11.52 24.48 1.89
C GLY A 139 12.61 23.45 1.58
N LYS A 140 13.76 23.54 2.24
CA LYS A 140 14.86 22.57 2.05
C LYS A 140 14.48 21.13 2.44
N TYR A 141 13.67 20.98 3.48
CA TYR A 141 13.33 19.70 4.09
C TYR A 141 11.88 19.27 3.84
N GLY A 142 11.19 19.92 2.90
CA GLY A 142 9.75 19.77 2.70
C GLY A 142 8.98 21.05 3.02
N THR A 143 7.71 21.05 2.63
CA THR A 143 6.77 22.17 2.83
C THR A 143 5.41 21.61 3.21
N PRO A 144 4.69 22.19 4.19
CA PRO A 144 3.33 21.79 4.53
C PRO A 144 2.32 22.27 3.47
N ALA A 145 2.41 21.68 2.28
CA ALA A 145 1.55 21.91 1.13
C ALA A 145 1.31 20.57 0.43
N ARG A 146 0.70 20.57 -0.76
CA ARG A 146 0.52 19.34 -1.55
C ARG A 146 1.83 18.96 -2.26
N CYS A 147 2.80 18.55 -1.45
CA CYS A 147 4.14 18.18 -1.84
C CYS A 147 4.57 16.95 -1.06
N ASP A 148 5.34 16.10 -1.73
CA ASP A 148 6.08 15.02 -1.08
C ASP A 148 7.43 15.51 -0.56
N ILE A 149 8.16 14.64 0.14
CA ILE A 149 9.42 15.04 0.77
C ILE A 149 10.61 14.93 -0.21
N PRO A 150 11.58 15.87 -0.15
CA PRO A 150 12.85 15.67 -0.83
C PRO A 150 13.64 14.56 -0.13
N PHE A 151 14.49 13.85 -0.88
CA PHE A 151 15.30 12.76 -0.33
C PHE A 151 16.15 13.17 0.89
N ILE A 152 16.62 14.43 0.96
CA ILE A 152 17.38 14.94 2.11
C ILE A 152 16.59 14.89 3.42
N MET A 153 15.26 15.08 3.39
CA MET A 153 14.43 14.98 4.59
C MET A 153 14.40 13.54 5.11
N PHE A 154 14.21 12.58 4.20
CA PHE A 154 14.25 11.16 4.52
C PHE A 154 15.61 10.75 5.08
N GLU A 155 16.71 11.13 4.41
CA GLU A 155 18.07 10.78 4.83
C GLU A 155 18.43 11.37 6.21
N GLU A 156 18.17 12.66 6.45
CA GLU A 156 18.44 13.28 7.76
C GLU A 156 17.55 12.70 8.86
N THR A 157 16.33 12.25 8.54
CA THR A 157 15.47 11.53 9.48
C THR A 157 16.10 10.19 9.89
N MET A 158 16.56 9.38 8.94
CA MET A 158 17.24 8.10 9.24
C MET A 158 18.51 8.30 10.06
N LYS A 159 19.29 9.33 9.73
CA LYS A 159 20.49 9.73 10.47
C LYS A 159 20.18 10.18 11.90
N TRP A 160 19.13 10.98 12.08
CA TRP A 160 18.73 11.44 13.40
C TRP A 160 18.28 10.26 14.26
N ILE A 161 17.42 9.38 13.75
CA ILE A 161 16.93 8.21 14.49
C ILE A 161 18.09 7.28 14.88
N SER A 162 18.98 6.94 13.93
CA SER A 162 20.13 6.05 14.22
C SER A 162 21.09 6.61 15.27
N THR A 163 21.11 7.92 15.49
CA THR A 163 21.96 8.57 16.50
C THR A 163 21.27 8.79 17.84
N HIS A 164 19.94 8.94 17.87
CA HIS A 164 19.18 9.29 19.08
C HIS A 164 18.35 8.13 19.66
N GLU A 165 18.07 7.09 18.88
CA GLU A 165 17.26 5.93 19.26
C GLU A 165 18.07 4.61 19.15
N PRO A 166 19.11 4.40 19.97
CA PRO A 166 20.04 3.28 19.80
C PRO A 166 19.47 1.90 20.18
N ASN A 167 18.28 1.85 20.78
CA ASN A 167 17.70 0.63 21.35
C ASN A 167 16.57 0.05 20.49
N ILE A 168 16.59 0.26 19.16
CA ILE A 168 15.60 -0.31 18.25
C ILE A 168 15.93 -1.80 18.03
N ASP A 169 14.96 -2.69 18.27
CA ASP A 169 15.14 -4.13 18.10
C ASP A 169 14.85 -4.58 16.66
N TYR A 170 13.88 -3.95 16.00
CA TYR A 170 13.57 -4.16 14.58
C TYR A 170 12.78 -2.98 14.00
N ILE A 171 12.76 -2.91 12.67
CA ILE A 171 12.07 -1.87 11.90
C ILE A 171 10.95 -2.51 11.09
N ILE A 172 9.75 -1.93 11.13
CA ILE A 172 8.66 -2.21 10.20
C ILE A 172 8.62 -1.08 9.18
N VAL A 173 8.49 -1.42 7.90
CA VAL A 173 8.32 -0.45 6.81
C VAL A 173 7.07 -0.82 6.01
N THR A 174 6.02 -0.01 6.08
CA THR A 174 4.73 -0.34 5.48
C THR A 174 4.52 0.23 4.07
N GLY A 175 5.57 0.41 3.27
CA GLY A 175 5.47 0.75 1.84
C GLY A 175 5.33 2.25 1.53
N ASP A 176 4.93 2.55 0.29
CA ASP A 176 4.71 3.89 -0.28
C ASP A 176 5.96 4.78 -0.32
N PHE A 177 6.87 4.39 -1.22
CA PHE A 177 8.17 5.03 -1.41
C PHE A 177 8.17 6.04 -2.57
N GLU A 178 7.37 5.78 -3.62
CA GLU A 178 7.25 6.69 -4.76
C GLU A 178 6.40 7.90 -4.42
N SER A 179 6.70 9.02 -5.07
CA SER A 179 5.87 10.22 -4.97
C SER A 179 4.50 10.09 -5.66
N HIS A 180 3.66 11.07 -5.39
CA HIS A 180 2.30 11.21 -5.86
C HIS A 180 2.17 11.64 -7.34
N ASP A 181 3.27 11.78 -8.09
CA ASP A 181 3.21 12.02 -9.55
C ASP A 181 2.92 10.76 -10.37
N ILE A 182 1.80 10.10 -10.04
CA ILE A 182 1.39 8.81 -10.57
C ILE A 182 1.30 8.75 -12.11
N TRP A 183 1.16 9.89 -12.78
CA TRP A 183 1.15 10.00 -14.23
C TRP A 183 2.54 9.87 -14.88
N ALA A 184 3.61 10.03 -14.10
CA ALA A 184 4.98 10.07 -14.59
C ALA A 184 5.84 8.88 -14.12
N ASN A 185 5.30 8.01 -13.25
CA ASN A 185 6.02 6.86 -12.71
C ASN A 185 6.30 5.83 -13.80
N GLN A 186 7.51 5.25 -13.76
CA GLN A 186 7.98 4.20 -14.67
C GLN A 186 8.66 3.10 -13.86
N GLN A 187 8.58 1.84 -14.32
CA GLN A 187 9.15 0.70 -13.59
C GLN A 187 10.63 0.88 -13.24
N ASP A 188 11.43 1.46 -14.15
CA ASP A 188 12.85 1.69 -13.92
C ASP A 188 13.12 2.77 -12.87
N THR A 189 12.37 3.87 -12.87
CA THR A 189 12.54 4.94 -11.86
C THR A 189 12.06 4.47 -10.50
N THR A 190 10.94 3.75 -10.46
CA THR A 190 10.41 3.13 -9.24
C THR A 190 11.39 2.11 -8.66
N ARG A 191 11.99 1.26 -9.50
CA ARG A 191 13.05 0.33 -9.08
C ARG A 191 14.23 1.05 -8.43
N VAL A 192 14.72 2.13 -9.04
CA VAL A 192 15.86 2.89 -8.50
C VAL A 192 15.51 3.52 -7.16
N ASN A 193 14.32 4.11 -7.04
CA ASN A 193 13.91 4.76 -5.80
C ASN A 193 13.66 3.75 -4.66
N LEU A 194 13.02 2.61 -4.96
CA LEU A 194 12.87 1.48 -4.04
C LEU A 194 14.19 0.99 -3.45
N ILE A 195 15.18 0.75 -4.33
CA ILE A 195 16.52 0.32 -3.93
C ILE A 195 17.21 1.40 -3.10
N ASN A 196 17.18 2.65 -3.54
CA ASN A 196 17.84 3.75 -2.82
C ASN A 196 17.28 3.97 -1.41
N ILE A 197 15.95 3.95 -1.25
CA ILE A 197 15.31 4.09 0.06
C ILE A 197 15.68 2.91 0.95
N THR A 198 15.57 1.69 0.43
CA THR A 198 15.93 0.47 1.17
C THR A 198 17.41 0.46 1.60
N ASP A 199 18.32 0.85 0.70
CA ASP A 199 19.75 0.90 0.98
C ASP A 199 20.10 2.01 1.97
N THR A 200 19.36 3.12 1.98
CA THR A 200 19.53 4.19 2.97
C THR A 200 19.13 3.71 4.36
N ILE A 201 18.01 2.98 4.50
CA ILE A 201 17.63 2.35 5.78
C ILE A 201 18.74 1.40 6.23
N TYR A 202 19.23 0.55 5.32
CA TYR A 202 20.33 -0.37 5.63
C TYR A 202 21.62 0.36 6.07
N GLN A 203 21.96 1.47 5.42
CA GLN A 203 23.15 2.27 5.73
C GLN A 203 23.10 2.81 7.17
N TYR A 204 21.95 3.32 7.61
CA TYR A 204 21.80 3.88 8.96
C TYR A 204 21.50 2.83 10.03
N PHE A 205 21.00 1.65 9.63
CA PHE A 205 20.64 0.55 10.53
C PHE A 205 21.21 -0.80 10.07
N PRO A 206 22.54 -0.95 9.91
CA PRO A 206 23.13 -2.12 9.24
C PRO A 206 22.95 -3.45 9.99
N ASN A 207 22.71 -3.38 11.31
CA ASN A 207 22.57 -4.54 12.19
C ASN A 207 21.14 -4.73 12.72
N ILE A 208 20.18 -3.92 12.27
CA ILE A 208 18.80 -3.99 12.72
C ILE A 208 17.97 -4.64 11.61
N PRO A 209 17.19 -5.69 11.90
CA PRO A 209 16.35 -6.32 10.89
C PRO A 209 15.20 -5.40 10.46
N VAL A 210 14.93 -5.38 9.15
CA VAL A 210 13.87 -4.56 8.55
C VAL A 210 12.83 -5.47 7.90
N PHE A 211 11.57 -5.33 8.31
CA PHE A 211 10.44 -6.08 7.78
C PHE A 211 9.54 -5.16 6.98
N GLN A 212 9.54 -5.35 5.66
CA GLN A 212 8.83 -4.49 4.73
C GLN A 212 7.49 -5.10 4.28
N THR A 213 6.58 -4.26 3.79
CA THR A 213 5.39 -4.67 3.04
C THR A 213 5.22 -3.84 1.77
N THR A 214 4.26 -4.24 0.95
CA THR A 214 3.95 -3.60 -0.34
C THR A 214 2.98 -2.44 -0.13
N GLY A 215 3.31 -1.22 -0.59
CA GLY A 215 2.40 -0.09 -0.71
C GLY A 215 1.79 0.04 -2.11
N ASN A 216 0.78 0.92 -2.27
CA ASN A 216 0.08 1.08 -3.55
C ASN A 216 0.91 1.88 -4.57
N HIS A 217 1.76 2.78 -4.09
CA HIS A 217 2.60 3.64 -4.94
C HIS A 217 3.79 2.90 -5.56
N GLU A 218 4.11 1.66 -5.13
CA GLU A 218 5.10 0.81 -5.80
C GLU A 218 4.62 0.27 -7.15
N GLY A 219 3.31 0.23 -7.38
CA GLY A 219 2.72 -0.18 -8.66
C GLY A 219 3.02 0.81 -9.78
N VAL A 220 3.23 0.30 -10.99
CA VAL A 220 3.33 1.12 -12.20
C VAL A 220 2.38 0.59 -13.28
N PRO A 221 1.23 1.24 -13.51
CA PRO A 221 0.74 2.43 -12.80
C PRO A 221 0.31 2.12 -11.35
N MET A 222 0.11 3.15 -10.52
CA MET A 222 -0.28 3.01 -9.10
C MET A 222 -1.44 2.01 -8.94
N ASP A 223 -1.40 1.20 -7.89
CA ASP A 223 -2.40 0.16 -7.57
C ASP A 223 -2.56 -0.99 -8.59
N ALA A 224 -1.89 -0.95 -9.74
CA ALA A 224 -2.04 -1.98 -10.77
C ALA A 224 -1.28 -3.27 -10.42
N PHE A 225 -1.96 -4.17 -9.72
CA PHE A 225 -1.44 -5.49 -9.32
C PHE A 225 -2.37 -6.59 -9.87
N ALA A 226 -2.12 -7.04 -11.11
CA ALA A 226 -2.89 -8.12 -11.70
C ALA A 226 -2.57 -9.46 -11.00
N PRO A 227 -3.57 -10.21 -10.50
CA PRO A 227 -3.34 -11.55 -9.96
C PRO A 227 -3.05 -12.54 -11.10
N HIS A 228 -2.46 -13.69 -10.76
CA HIS A 228 -2.09 -14.74 -11.73
C HIS A 228 -3.26 -15.30 -12.53
N THR A 229 -4.49 -15.12 -12.06
CA THR A 229 -5.71 -15.55 -12.75
C THR A 229 -6.05 -14.68 -13.96
N ILE A 230 -5.39 -13.54 -14.14
CA ILE A 230 -5.60 -12.65 -15.29
C ILE A 230 -4.84 -13.16 -16.51
N ALA A 231 -5.53 -13.25 -17.66
CA ALA A 231 -4.96 -13.80 -18.90
C ALA A 231 -3.71 -13.05 -19.42
N GLU A 232 -3.58 -11.75 -19.13
CA GLU A 232 -2.43 -10.91 -19.48
C GLU A 232 -1.47 -10.70 -18.28
N TYR A 233 -1.33 -11.69 -17.40
CA TYR A 233 -0.47 -11.59 -16.20
C TYR A 233 0.99 -11.27 -16.55
N ASP A 234 1.57 -11.82 -17.62
CA ASP A 234 2.98 -11.58 -17.95
C ASP A 234 3.29 -10.09 -18.25
N THR A 235 2.29 -9.32 -18.68
CA THR A 235 2.44 -7.89 -18.99
C THR A 235 1.88 -6.97 -17.91
N ARG A 236 0.85 -7.41 -17.18
CA ARG A 236 0.11 -6.60 -16.19
C ARG A 236 0.37 -7.00 -14.74
N GLY A 237 1.01 -8.15 -14.54
CA GLY A 237 1.34 -8.69 -13.23
C GLY A 237 2.51 -7.92 -12.60
N PRO A 238 2.54 -7.81 -11.27
CA PRO A 238 3.59 -7.11 -10.52
C PRO A 238 4.90 -7.93 -10.43
N GLN A 239 5.14 -8.89 -11.33
CA GLN A 239 6.27 -9.82 -11.23
C GLN A 239 7.64 -9.14 -11.34
N TRP A 240 7.71 -8.03 -12.08
CA TRP A 240 8.91 -7.19 -12.14
C TRP A 240 9.23 -6.59 -10.75
N LEU A 241 8.19 -6.16 -10.01
CA LEU A 241 8.28 -5.57 -8.68
C LEU A 241 8.61 -6.64 -7.63
N TYR A 242 7.97 -7.81 -7.69
CA TYR A 242 8.23 -8.91 -6.77
C TYR A 242 9.67 -9.43 -6.86
N LYS A 243 10.31 -9.36 -8.04
CA LYS A 243 11.76 -9.62 -8.19
C LYS A 243 12.61 -8.63 -7.39
N ILE A 244 12.23 -7.36 -7.39
CA ILE A 244 12.92 -6.31 -6.63
C ILE A 244 12.70 -6.53 -5.13
N PHE A 245 11.48 -6.82 -4.70
CA PHE A 245 11.18 -7.18 -3.30
C PHE A 245 11.99 -8.40 -2.86
N ASN A 246 12.05 -9.45 -3.67
CA ASN A 246 12.84 -10.63 -3.32
C ASN A 246 14.33 -10.28 -3.19
N GLN A 247 14.88 -9.46 -4.07
CA GLN A 247 16.27 -9.02 -3.99
C GLN A 247 16.56 -8.16 -2.75
N THR A 248 15.63 -7.27 -2.38
CA THR A 248 15.84 -6.26 -1.34
C THR A 248 15.45 -6.78 0.05
N TRP A 249 14.34 -7.50 0.18
CA TRP A 249 13.82 -7.96 1.47
C TRP A 249 14.57 -9.18 2.01
N THR A 250 15.08 -10.07 1.14
CA THR A 250 15.85 -11.25 1.58
C THR A 250 17.19 -10.92 2.23
N LYS A 251 17.60 -9.64 2.23
CA LYS A 251 18.68 -9.15 3.09
C LYS A 251 18.42 -9.39 4.59
N TRP A 252 17.15 -9.40 5.01
CA TRP A 252 16.73 -9.56 6.41
C TRP A 252 15.83 -10.77 6.66
N LEU A 253 15.44 -11.49 5.60
CA LEU A 253 14.50 -12.60 5.67
C LEU A 253 15.18 -13.94 5.39
N PRO A 254 14.68 -15.05 5.95
CA PRO A 254 15.19 -16.38 5.61
C PRO A 254 14.92 -16.71 4.13
N ALA A 255 15.76 -17.54 3.53
CA ALA A 255 15.62 -17.96 2.13
C ALA A 255 14.23 -18.58 1.82
N SER A 256 13.57 -19.19 2.81
CA SER A 256 12.23 -19.74 2.68
C SER A 256 11.14 -18.71 2.36
N ALA A 257 11.37 -17.42 2.65
CA ALA A 257 10.42 -16.35 2.31
C ALA A 257 10.39 -16.04 0.81
N SER A 258 11.44 -16.41 0.07
CA SER A 258 11.64 -16.01 -1.32
C SER A 258 10.48 -16.45 -2.24
N GLU A 259 9.99 -17.68 -2.07
CA GLU A 259 8.91 -18.24 -2.88
C GLU A 259 7.62 -17.43 -2.73
N THR A 260 7.21 -17.12 -1.50
CA THR A 260 5.98 -16.34 -1.27
C THR A 260 6.14 -14.89 -1.70
N ILE A 261 7.32 -14.28 -1.54
CA ILE A 261 7.58 -12.91 -2.02
C ILE A 261 7.41 -12.87 -3.54
N MET A 262 8.05 -13.81 -4.24
CA MET A 262 8.04 -13.90 -5.70
C MET A 262 6.66 -14.23 -6.28
N TYR A 263 5.77 -14.84 -5.50
CA TYR A 263 4.41 -15.17 -5.94
C TYR A 263 3.41 -14.05 -5.60
N ARG A 264 3.43 -13.48 -4.39
CA ARG A 264 2.32 -12.65 -3.88
C ARG A 264 2.75 -11.35 -3.22
N GLY A 265 4.04 -10.99 -3.30
CA GLY A 265 4.58 -9.82 -2.59
C GLY A 265 4.34 -9.89 -1.07
N SER A 266 4.21 -11.09 -0.53
CA SER A 266 3.87 -11.37 0.88
C SER A 266 4.83 -12.43 1.43
N TYR A 267 5.04 -12.44 2.74
CA TYR A 267 5.88 -13.45 3.39
C TYR A 267 5.49 -13.67 4.84
N SER A 268 5.90 -14.82 5.38
CA SER A 268 5.87 -15.07 6.82
C SER A 268 7.13 -15.75 7.29
N PHE A 269 7.51 -15.51 8.54
CA PHE A 269 8.62 -16.17 9.21
C PHE A 269 8.56 -15.94 10.72
N ARG A 270 9.48 -16.54 11.49
CA ARG A 270 9.53 -16.46 12.95
C ARG A 270 10.82 -15.78 13.39
N PRO A 271 10.88 -14.45 13.47
CA PRO A 271 12.08 -13.75 13.92
C PRO A 271 12.37 -13.99 15.42
N PHE A 272 11.33 -14.29 16.20
CA PHE A 272 11.45 -14.50 17.65
C PHE A 272 10.71 -15.77 18.08
N SER A 273 11.14 -16.37 19.18
CA SER A 273 10.47 -17.55 19.74
C SER A 273 9.02 -17.22 20.11
N GLY A 274 8.08 -18.02 19.62
CA GLY A 274 6.66 -17.84 19.89
C GLY A 274 5.98 -16.70 19.12
N LEU A 275 6.66 -16.05 18.16
CA LEU A 275 6.11 -14.96 17.36
C LEU A 275 6.36 -15.19 15.87
N LYS A 276 5.28 -15.28 15.09
CA LYS A 276 5.30 -15.24 13.63
C LYS A 276 5.00 -13.83 13.14
N PHE A 277 5.79 -13.35 12.18
CA PHE A 277 5.48 -12.15 11.40
C PHE A 277 4.84 -12.56 10.08
N ILE A 278 3.87 -11.78 9.65
CA ILE A 278 3.20 -11.90 8.36
C ILE A 278 3.19 -10.52 7.70
N SER A 279 3.85 -10.39 6.56
CA SER A 279 3.70 -9.24 5.65
C SER A 279 2.65 -9.60 4.61
N LEU A 280 1.55 -8.84 4.59
CA LEU A 280 0.39 -9.09 3.74
C LEU A 280 0.27 -8.00 2.68
N ASN A 281 0.22 -8.39 1.41
CA ASN A 281 -0.07 -7.48 0.31
C ASN A 281 -1.57 -7.14 0.25
N THR A 282 -1.96 -5.99 0.79
CA THR A 282 -3.35 -5.50 0.74
C THR A 282 -3.67 -4.68 -0.51
N ILE A 283 -2.76 -4.54 -1.47
CA ILE A 283 -3.05 -3.84 -2.73
C ILE A 283 -4.11 -4.62 -3.55
N TYR A 284 -4.23 -5.93 -3.33
CA TYR A 284 -5.34 -6.72 -3.86
C TYR A 284 -6.72 -6.32 -3.31
N CYS A 285 -6.76 -5.58 -2.21
CA CYS A 285 -8.00 -5.03 -1.68
C CYS A 285 -8.27 -3.61 -2.17
N SER A 286 -7.30 -2.94 -2.78
CA SER A 286 -7.43 -1.56 -3.24
C SER A 286 -8.63 -1.37 -4.18
N HIS A 287 -9.40 -0.32 -3.91
CA HIS A 287 -10.46 0.15 -4.80
C HIS A 287 -9.91 0.63 -6.15
N TRP A 288 -8.63 0.99 -6.22
CA TRP A 288 -7.96 1.46 -7.43
C TRP A 288 -7.21 0.36 -8.17
N ASN A 289 -7.13 -0.85 -7.59
CA ASN A 289 -6.67 -2.01 -8.32
C ASN A 289 -7.79 -2.51 -9.26
N PHE A 290 -7.77 -2.02 -10.50
CA PHE A 290 -8.82 -2.29 -11.48
C PHE A 290 -9.04 -3.79 -11.78
N TYR A 291 -8.03 -4.64 -11.56
CA TYR A 291 -8.16 -6.08 -11.82
C TYR A 291 -9.06 -6.78 -10.78
N SER A 292 -9.18 -6.24 -9.57
CA SER A 292 -10.07 -6.78 -8.53
C SER A 292 -11.55 -6.76 -8.93
N TYR A 293 -11.90 -5.95 -9.93
CA TYR A 293 -13.24 -5.85 -10.50
C TYR A 293 -13.49 -6.82 -11.66
N MET A 294 -12.45 -7.47 -12.19
CA MET A 294 -12.61 -8.49 -13.22
C MET A 294 -13.08 -9.83 -12.62
N THR A 295 -12.70 -10.11 -11.38
CA THR A 295 -13.15 -11.28 -10.63
C THR A 295 -13.15 -10.94 -9.15
N VAL A 296 -14.35 -10.80 -8.56
CA VAL A 296 -14.49 -10.53 -7.12
C VAL A 296 -14.26 -11.83 -6.36
N ALA A 297 -12.99 -12.12 -6.08
CA ALA A 297 -12.52 -13.31 -5.38
C ALA A 297 -11.22 -13.02 -4.60
N ASP A 298 -10.69 -14.04 -3.93
CA ASP A 298 -9.40 -13.95 -3.24
C ASP A 298 -8.24 -13.91 -4.24
N SER A 299 -7.85 -12.71 -4.66
CA SER A 299 -6.71 -12.50 -5.57
C SER A 299 -5.43 -13.15 -5.04
N ASP A 300 -4.82 -14.00 -5.86
CA ASP A 300 -3.65 -14.82 -5.53
C ASP A 300 -3.78 -15.63 -4.23
N MET A 301 -5.02 -15.96 -3.84
CA MET A 301 -5.34 -16.69 -2.61
C MET A 301 -4.73 -15.99 -1.38
N THR A 302 -4.77 -14.65 -1.35
CA THR A 302 -4.12 -13.82 -0.33
C THR A 302 -4.70 -14.09 1.06
N LEU A 303 -6.02 -14.07 1.21
CA LEU A 303 -6.70 -14.32 2.48
C LEU A 303 -6.74 -15.81 2.84
N ASP A 304 -6.81 -16.72 1.87
CA ASP A 304 -6.67 -18.16 2.10
C ASP A 304 -5.27 -18.51 2.64
N TRP A 305 -4.22 -17.91 2.09
CA TRP A 305 -2.86 -18.07 2.62
C TRP A 305 -2.74 -17.47 4.03
N LEU A 306 -3.26 -16.26 4.26
CA LEU A 306 -3.31 -15.69 5.61
C LEU A 306 -4.03 -16.62 6.59
N THR A 307 -5.16 -17.20 6.17
CA THR A 307 -5.93 -18.16 6.96
C THR A 307 -5.08 -19.37 7.38
N LYS A 308 -4.30 -19.93 6.44
CA LYS A 308 -3.39 -21.04 6.70
C LYS A 308 -2.27 -20.65 7.66
N GLU A 309 -1.67 -19.47 7.49
CA GLU A 309 -0.59 -18.98 8.36
C GLU A 309 -1.05 -18.70 9.79
N LEU A 310 -2.26 -18.15 9.95
CA LEU A 310 -2.91 -17.90 11.24
C LEU A 310 -3.29 -19.21 11.93
N TYR A 311 -3.87 -20.15 11.19
CA TYR A 311 -4.23 -21.45 11.72
C TYR A 311 -3.00 -22.25 12.17
N ASP A 312 -1.92 -22.26 11.38
CA ASP A 312 -0.63 -22.86 11.76
C ASP A 312 -0.11 -22.27 13.09
N SER A 313 -0.21 -20.95 13.26
CA SER A 313 0.25 -20.27 14.48
C SER A 313 -0.63 -20.60 15.68
N GLU A 314 -1.96 -20.68 15.49
CA GLU A 314 -2.90 -21.12 16.53
C GLU A 314 -2.59 -22.54 17.02
N GLN A 315 -2.33 -23.48 16.10
CA GLN A 315 -2.00 -24.87 16.45
C GLN A 315 -0.69 -24.98 17.24
N LYS A 316 0.26 -24.06 16.98
CA LYS A 316 1.55 -24.00 17.69
C LYS A 316 1.51 -23.16 18.97
N GLY A 317 0.38 -22.51 19.27
CA GLY A 317 0.24 -21.59 20.40
C GLY A 317 1.11 -20.32 20.28
N GLU A 318 1.47 -19.94 19.06
CA GLU A 318 2.27 -18.76 18.76
C GLU A 318 1.39 -17.50 18.66
N LYS A 319 2.05 -16.35 18.73
CA LYS A 319 1.45 -15.04 18.46
C LYS A 319 1.82 -14.57 17.06
N VAL A 320 0.99 -13.70 16.51
CA VAL A 320 1.16 -13.17 15.16
C VAL A 320 1.19 -11.64 15.17
N HIS A 321 2.19 -11.07 14.50
CA HIS A 321 2.16 -9.68 14.04
C HIS A 321 1.84 -9.67 12.54
N ILE A 322 0.84 -8.87 12.15
CA ILE A 322 0.54 -8.60 10.75
C ILE A 322 1.05 -7.20 10.42
N ILE A 323 1.84 -7.08 9.36
CA ILE A 323 2.20 -5.79 8.76
C ILE A 323 1.62 -5.73 7.36
N SER A 324 1.07 -4.58 7.00
CA SER A 324 0.45 -4.35 5.70
C SER A 324 0.38 -2.86 5.41
N HIS A 325 -0.06 -2.46 4.23
CA HIS A 325 -0.14 -1.04 3.87
C HIS A 325 -1.55 -0.51 4.04
N ILE A 326 -2.48 -0.85 3.14
CA ILE A 326 -3.88 -0.38 3.18
C ILE A 326 -4.60 -1.03 4.38
N PRO A 327 -5.11 -0.24 5.34
CA PRO A 327 -5.96 -0.76 6.41
C PRO A 327 -7.25 -1.32 5.80
N SER A 328 -7.59 -2.58 6.15
CA SER A 328 -8.77 -3.23 5.55
C SER A 328 -10.09 -2.53 5.88
N GLY A 329 -10.15 -1.79 6.99
CA GLY A 329 -11.33 -1.00 7.39
C GLY A 329 -11.45 0.37 6.72
N SER A 330 -10.47 0.77 5.92
CA SER A 330 -10.49 2.04 5.18
C SER A 330 -11.44 1.97 3.99
N SER A 331 -11.91 3.12 3.52
CA SER A 331 -12.67 3.23 2.27
C SER A 331 -11.84 2.97 1.02
N TYR A 332 -10.52 2.75 1.16
CA TYR A 332 -9.63 2.36 0.07
C TYR A 332 -9.66 0.85 -0.20
N CYS A 333 -10.24 0.05 0.71
CA CYS A 333 -10.31 -1.39 0.59
C CYS A 333 -11.72 -1.86 0.19
N ILE A 334 -11.84 -2.68 -0.85
CA ILE A 334 -13.13 -3.21 -1.31
C ILE A 334 -13.84 -3.96 -0.19
N LYS A 335 -15.14 -3.68 -0.03
CA LYS A 335 -15.93 -4.19 1.09
C LYS A 335 -15.88 -5.73 1.22
N ALA A 336 -15.98 -6.45 0.10
CA ALA A 336 -15.89 -7.92 0.11
C ALA A 336 -14.57 -8.44 0.72
N PHE A 337 -13.43 -7.81 0.43
CA PHE A 337 -12.14 -8.14 1.03
C PHE A 337 -12.12 -7.78 2.51
N SER A 338 -12.56 -6.57 2.84
CA SER A 338 -12.64 -6.06 4.21
C SER A 338 -13.44 -7.00 5.12
N ASP A 339 -14.62 -7.44 4.67
CA ASP A 339 -15.48 -8.37 5.40
C ASP A 339 -14.83 -9.74 5.62
N ASN A 340 -14.09 -10.26 4.63
CA ASN A 340 -13.36 -11.52 4.77
C ASN A 340 -12.16 -11.37 5.73
N TYR A 341 -11.37 -10.31 5.60
CA TYR A 341 -10.28 -10.02 6.53
C TYR A 341 -10.79 -9.86 7.96
N TYR A 342 -11.89 -9.13 8.15
CA TYR A 342 -12.55 -8.95 9.45
C TYR A 342 -12.99 -10.28 10.07
N GLN A 343 -13.50 -11.23 9.28
CA GLN A 343 -13.83 -12.57 9.75
C GLN A 343 -12.60 -13.33 10.25
N LEU A 344 -11.46 -13.20 9.57
CA LEU A 344 -10.20 -13.81 10.01
C LEU A 344 -9.69 -13.19 11.31
N VAL A 345 -9.68 -11.86 11.41
CA VAL A 345 -9.31 -11.16 12.66
C VAL A 345 -10.20 -11.62 13.82
N ASN A 346 -11.51 -11.74 13.59
CA ASN A 346 -12.45 -12.24 14.59
C ASN A 346 -12.22 -13.71 14.96
N ARG A 347 -11.90 -14.58 13.99
CA ARG A 347 -11.65 -16.01 14.24
C ARG A 347 -10.38 -16.22 15.05
N PHE A 348 -9.34 -15.44 14.75
CA PHE A 348 -7.97 -15.62 15.26
C PHE A 348 -7.58 -14.55 16.29
N GLU A 349 -8.56 -13.93 16.97
CA GLU A 349 -8.32 -12.83 17.94
C GLU A 349 -7.39 -13.21 19.10
N ASN A 350 -7.34 -14.51 19.46
CA ASN A 350 -6.42 -15.01 20.48
C ASN A 350 -4.98 -15.21 19.96
N THR A 351 -4.79 -15.22 18.64
CA THR A 351 -3.52 -15.53 17.96
C THR A 351 -2.86 -14.26 17.43
N ILE A 352 -3.64 -13.35 16.83
CA ILE A 352 -3.15 -12.05 16.34
C ILE A 352 -2.90 -11.13 17.53
N ALA A 353 -1.65 -10.79 17.78
CA ALA A 353 -1.24 -9.91 18.87
C ALA A 353 -1.17 -8.44 18.48
N ALA A 354 -0.78 -8.15 17.23
CA ALA A 354 -0.70 -6.78 16.73
C ALA A 354 -0.88 -6.73 15.20
N GLN A 355 -1.36 -5.60 14.72
CA GLN A 355 -1.53 -5.29 13.30
C GLN A 355 -1.03 -3.86 13.05
N PHE A 356 -0.18 -3.67 12.05
CA PHE A 356 0.44 -2.39 11.72
C PHE A 356 0.17 -2.06 10.25
N PHE A 357 -0.34 -0.85 10.01
CA PHE A 357 -0.76 -0.36 8.70
C PHE A 357 -0.20 1.05 8.44
N GLY A 358 -0.35 1.53 7.21
CA GLY A 358 0.03 2.88 6.75
C GLY A 358 -1.10 3.55 5.98
N HIS A 359 -0.75 4.16 4.84
CA HIS A 359 -1.63 4.61 3.76
C HIS A 359 -2.46 5.86 4.05
N THR A 360 -2.99 6.03 5.26
CA THR A 360 -3.93 7.14 5.53
C THR A 360 -3.24 8.47 5.85
N HIS A 361 -1.91 8.43 6.04
CA HIS A 361 -1.04 9.58 6.34
C HIS A 361 -1.43 10.33 7.63
N VAL A 362 -2.21 9.69 8.49
CA VAL A 362 -2.70 10.28 9.75
C VAL A 362 -2.49 9.29 10.90
N ASP A 363 -2.39 9.83 12.12
CA ASP A 363 -2.32 9.03 13.34
C ASP A 363 -3.75 8.63 13.76
N GLU A 364 -4.10 7.38 13.52
CA GLU A 364 -5.40 6.80 13.84
C GLU A 364 -5.30 5.30 14.13
N PHE A 365 -6.39 4.71 14.59
CA PHE A 365 -6.47 3.28 14.82
C PHE A 365 -7.88 2.74 14.55
N TYR A 366 -7.93 1.48 14.14
CA TYR A 366 -9.18 0.76 13.86
C TYR A 366 -9.43 -0.27 14.96
N VAL A 367 -10.66 -0.29 15.47
CA VAL A 367 -11.09 -1.26 16.48
C VAL A 367 -11.97 -2.31 15.84
N SER A 368 -11.52 -3.57 15.89
CA SER A 368 -12.32 -4.72 15.48
C SER A 368 -13.18 -5.20 16.65
N PHE A 369 -14.49 -5.35 16.41
CA PHE A 369 -15.43 -5.84 17.42
C PHE A 369 -15.81 -7.29 17.15
N MET A 370 -16.36 -7.95 18.17
CA MET A 370 -17.03 -9.23 17.94
C MET A 370 -18.32 -8.99 17.16
N LYS A 371 -18.51 -9.71 16.05
CA LYS A 371 -19.83 -9.78 15.41
C LYS A 371 -20.76 -10.54 16.36
N LYS A 372 -21.70 -9.83 17.02
CA LYS A 372 -22.83 -10.48 17.68
C LYS A 372 -23.63 -11.18 16.56
N LEU A 373 -23.62 -12.51 16.58
CA LEU A 373 -24.43 -13.35 15.70
C LEU A 373 -25.92 -13.18 16.00
#